data_AF-A0A8C6NNM5-F1
#
_entry.id   AF-A0A8C6NNM5-F1
#
_cell.length_a   1.000
_cell.length_b   1.000
_cell.length_c   1.000
_cell.angle_alpha   90.00
_cell.angle_beta   90.00
_cell.angle_gamma   90.00
#
_symmetry.space_group_name_H-M   'P 1'
#
loop_
_entity.id
_entity.type
_entity.pdbx_description
1 polymer ?
#
loop_
_entity_poly.entity_id
_entity_poly.type
_entity_poly.pdbx_seq_one_letter_code
_entity_poly.pdbx_strand_id
1 'polypeptide(L)'
;MTFRIDYSVWDHIEVSDDEDDTHPNIDTPSLFRWRHQARVDRMEEFQKKGEDINKSLKECRRKLTETQKKLQELNVSGEAKAELSKVQAEEKKLKKEERDWERKLDEYNREEKKMPWNVDTLSRDGFSKSIVNVKPDPSEETEEEKEQKHKTFVEKNEKQLKHFGMLRRWDDSQKYLSDNPHLVCEETANYLVIMCIDLEVEEKHALMEQVAHQTIVMQFILELAKSLKLDPRGCFRQFFAKIKTADQQYQDAFNDELESFKERVRGRAKIRIEKAIKEYEEEERQKRMGPGGLDPAEVYESLPPEMQKCFDEKDIQMLQDVISKMDPTEAKLHMKRCIDSGLWVPNAKEAAGVEKEEEATYEEVKQEQGEDKTE
;
A
#
# COMPACT_ATOMS: atom_id res chain seq x y z
N MET A 1 36.71 26.31 38.50
CA MET A 1 37.33 25.19 37.77
C MET A 1 36.31 24.66 36.79
N THR A 2 36.43 24.98 35.50
CA THR A 2 35.62 24.37 34.45
C THR A 2 36.06 22.91 34.33
N PHE A 3 35.23 21.98 34.81
CA PHE A 3 35.37 20.57 34.45
C PHE A 3 35.16 20.48 32.93
N ARG A 4 36.26 20.42 32.17
CA ARG A 4 36.19 20.06 30.75
C ARG A 4 35.75 18.61 30.67
N ILE A 5 34.74 18.36 29.86
CA ILE A 5 34.32 17.01 29.49
C ILE A 5 35.51 16.37 28.75
N ASP A 6 35.90 15.17 29.17
CA ASP A 6 37.09 14.46 28.69
C ASP A 6 36.67 13.27 27.82
N TYR A 7 37.06 13.30 26.55
CA TYR A 7 36.84 12.26 25.56
C TYR A 7 38.14 11.51 25.21
N SER A 8 39.24 11.75 25.93
CA SER A 8 40.57 11.21 25.62
C SER A 8 40.66 9.68 25.62
N VAL A 9 39.68 9.01 26.23
CA VAL A 9 39.56 7.55 26.15
C VAL A 9 39.46 7.05 24.70
N TRP A 10 39.01 7.88 23.75
CA TRP A 10 38.87 7.54 22.33
C TRP A 10 39.99 8.11 21.44
N ASP A 11 41.05 8.69 22.00
CA ASP A 11 42.14 9.32 21.22
C ASP A 11 43.01 8.30 20.44
N HIS A 12 42.91 7.01 20.78
CA HIS A 12 43.75 5.94 20.23
C HIS A 12 42.91 4.79 19.70
N ILE A 13 42.23 5.01 18.57
CA ILE A 13 41.48 3.97 17.86
C ILE A 13 42.27 3.56 16.60
N GLU A 14 42.49 2.26 16.44
CA GLU A 14 43.10 1.64 15.26
C GLU A 14 42.01 0.96 14.41
N VAL A 15 41.83 1.45 13.19
CA VAL A 15 40.93 0.87 12.18
C VAL A 15 41.78 0.30 11.05
N SER A 16 41.77 -1.02 10.87
CA SER A 16 42.64 -1.68 9.89
C SER A 16 42.30 -1.33 8.43
N ASP A 17 41.05 -0.98 8.17
CA ASP A 17 40.46 -0.61 6.90
C ASP A 17 40.13 0.90 6.80
N ASP A 18 40.90 1.74 7.49
CA ASP A 18 40.79 3.19 7.41
C ASP A 18 41.09 3.69 5.97
N GLU A 19 40.04 4.13 5.27
CA GLU A 19 40.10 4.62 3.89
C GLU A 19 40.67 6.03 3.76
N ASP A 20 40.77 6.78 4.86
CA ASP A 20 41.39 8.10 4.89
C ASP A 20 42.93 7.99 5.02
N ASP A 21 43.46 6.91 5.62
CA ASP A 21 44.90 6.63 5.73
C ASP A 21 45.41 5.75 4.58
N THR A 22 45.40 6.32 3.37
CA THR A 22 45.82 5.67 2.13
C THR A 22 46.94 6.45 1.43
N HIS A 23 47.59 5.81 0.46
CA HIS A 23 48.64 6.44 -0.33
C HIS A 23 48.44 6.14 -1.82
N PRO A 24 48.54 7.12 -2.74
CA PRO A 24 48.28 6.92 -4.18
C PRO A 24 49.09 5.80 -4.85
N ASN A 25 50.23 5.43 -4.28
CA ASN A 25 51.10 4.38 -4.80
C ASN A 25 50.97 3.02 -4.09
N ILE A 26 50.05 2.87 -3.12
CA ILE A 26 49.85 1.64 -2.38
C ILE A 26 48.46 1.08 -2.68
N ASP A 27 48.41 -0.22 -2.98
CA ASP A 27 47.15 -0.94 -3.19
C ASP A 27 46.39 -1.09 -1.86
N THR A 28 45.28 -0.38 -1.73
CA THR A 28 44.51 -0.28 -0.47
C THR A 28 43.91 -1.62 -0.02
N PRO A 29 43.35 -2.49 -0.88
CA PRO A 29 42.82 -3.78 -0.43
C PRO A 29 43.90 -4.70 0.16
N SER A 30 45.11 -4.69 -0.42
CA SER A 30 46.24 -5.44 0.12
C SER A 30 46.77 -4.83 1.42
N LEU A 31 46.83 -3.49 1.49
CA LEU A 31 47.24 -2.75 2.69
C LEU A 31 46.32 -3.04 3.89
N PHE A 32 44.99 -3.02 3.70
CA PHE A 32 44.04 -3.27 4.79
C PHE A 32 44.15 -4.69 5.35
N ARG A 33 44.32 -5.69 4.46
CA ARG A 33 44.59 -7.07 4.90
C ARG A 33 45.91 -7.17 5.66
N TRP A 34 46.93 -6.47 5.19
CA TRP A 34 48.23 -6.45 5.87
C TRP A 34 48.14 -5.78 7.24
N ARG A 35 47.47 -4.63 7.36
CA ARG A 35 47.22 -3.94 8.64
C ARG A 35 46.43 -4.85 9.59
N HIS A 36 45.40 -5.52 9.10
CA HIS A 36 44.64 -6.51 9.87
C HIS A 36 45.52 -7.64 10.38
N GLN A 37 46.34 -8.26 9.51
CA GLN A 37 47.25 -9.34 9.91
C GLN A 37 48.25 -8.86 10.95
N ALA A 38 48.89 -7.72 10.71
CA ALA A 38 49.84 -7.13 11.64
C ALA A 38 49.20 -6.84 13.00
N ARG A 39 47.93 -6.46 13.05
CA ARG A 39 47.19 -6.25 14.29
C ARG A 39 46.94 -7.58 15.01
N VAL A 40 46.47 -8.60 14.30
CA VAL A 40 46.25 -9.95 14.86
C VAL A 40 47.56 -10.51 15.43
N ASP A 41 48.65 -10.44 14.67
CA ASP A 41 49.97 -10.91 15.10
C ASP A 41 50.44 -10.18 16.38
N ARG A 42 50.31 -8.84 16.43
CA ARG A 42 50.64 -8.05 17.63
C ARG A 42 49.82 -8.46 18.85
N MET A 43 48.52 -8.71 18.67
CA MET A 43 47.66 -9.14 19.78
C MET A 43 48.01 -10.56 20.25
N GLU A 44 48.31 -11.48 19.35
CA GLU A 44 48.73 -12.85 19.68
C GLU A 44 50.06 -12.85 20.46
N GLU A 45 51.05 -12.08 20.00
CA GLU A 45 52.33 -11.92 20.70
C GLU A 45 52.14 -11.32 22.10
N PHE A 46 51.29 -10.28 22.21
CA PHE A 46 50.98 -9.65 23.48
C PHE A 46 50.31 -10.63 24.45
N GLN A 47 49.30 -11.36 23.98
CA GLN A 47 48.61 -12.36 24.78
C GLN A 47 49.56 -13.46 25.27
N LYS A 48 50.42 -13.98 24.39
CA LYS A 48 51.43 -14.99 24.74
C LYS A 48 52.41 -14.50 25.79
N LYS A 49 52.89 -13.25 25.68
CA LYS A 49 53.75 -12.60 26.68
C LYS A 49 53.06 -12.54 28.04
N GLY A 50 51.77 -12.18 28.08
CA GLY A 50 50.97 -12.16 29.30
C GLY A 50 50.83 -13.54 29.95
N GLU A 51 50.56 -14.56 29.15
CA GLU A 51 50.45 -15.96 29.60
C GLU A 51 51.77 -16.48 30.19
N ASP A 52 52.90 -16.23 29.53
CA ASP A 52 54.24 -16.64 29.98
C ASP A 52 54.64 -15.95 31.28
N ILE A 53 54.35 -14.66 31.45
CA ILE A 53 54.57 -13.91 32.69
C ILE A 53 53.73 -14.52 33.82
N ASN A 54 52.44 -14.74 33.58
CA ASN A 54 51.53 -15.28 34.59
C ASN A 54 51.91 -16.71 35.01
N LYS A 55 52.30 -17.56 34.06
CA LYS A 55 52.81 -18.91 34.32
C LYS A 55 54.09 -18.87 35.15
N SER A 56 55.07 -18.07 34.75
CA SER A 56 56.34 -17.94 35.46
C SER A 56 56.16 -17.41 36.89
N LEU A 57 55.26 -16.45 37.07
CA LEU A 57 54.92 -15.87 38.37
C LEU A 57 54.24 -16.90 39.28
N LYS A 58 53.29 -17.69 38.75
CA LYS A 58 52.66 -18.80 39.49
C LYS A 58 53.68 -19.86 39.91
N GLU A 59 54.60 -20.24 39.02
CA GLU A 59 55.66 -21.20 39.32
C GLU A 59 56.63 -20.66 40.39
N CYS A 60 57.01 -19.39 40.29
CA CYS A 60 57.87 -18.73 41.27
C CYS A 60 57.21 -18.69 42.66
N ARG A 61 55.93 -18.30 42.73
CA ARG A 61 55.14 -18.30 43.98
C ARG A 61 55.02 -19.70 44.58
N ARG A 62 54.79 -20.73 43.76
CA ARG A 62 54.76 -22.12 44.23
C ARG A 62 56.11 -22.51 44.85
N LYS A 63 57.22 -22.31 44.14
CA LYS A 63 58.57 -22.61 44.66
C LYS A 63 58.86 -21.84 45.96
N LEU A 64 58.49 -20.56 46.02
CA LEU A 64 58.68 -19.73 47.21
C LEU A 64 57.90 -20.26 48.41
N THR A 65 56.64 -20.68 48.23
CA THR A 65 55.83 -21.29 49.30
C THR A 65 56.41 -22.62 49.78
N GLU A 66 56.93 -23.46 48.87
CA GLU A 66 57.59 -24.73 49.21
C GLU A 66 58.89 -24.50 49.99
N THR A 67 59.71 -23.54 49.57
CA THR A 67 60.95 -23.15 50.25
C THR A 67 60.67 -22.53 51.62
N GLN A 68 59.60 -21.73 51.76
CA GLN A 68 59.17 -21.19 53.06
C GLN A 68 58.71 -22.29 54.03
N LYS A 69 57.98 -23.30 53.55
CA LYS A 69 57.61 -24.47 54.38
C LYS A 69 58.83 -25.25 54.83
N LYS A 70 59.77 -25.55 53.91
CA LYS A 70 61.04 -26.21 54.25
C LYS A 70 61.87 -25.41 55.25
N LEU A 71 61.86 -24.08 55.13
CA LEU A 71 62.55 -23.19 56.07
C LEU A 71 61.92 -23.24 57.47
N GLN A 72 60.58 -23.30 57.57
CA GLN A 72 59.88 -23.48 58.84
C GLN A 72 60.21 -24.84 59.49
N GLU A 73 60.19 -25.92 58.70
CA GLU A 73 60.52 -27.29 59.16
C GLU A 73 61.97 -27.39 59.68
N LEU A 74 62.95 -26.84 58.93
CA LEU A 74 64.35 -26.83 59.34
C LEU A 74 64.63 -25.96 60.58
N ASN A 75 63.84 -24.89 60.78
CA ASN A 75 63.97 -24.04 61.96
C ASN A 75 63.46 -24.73 63.24
N VAL A 76 62.54 -25.70 63.11
CA VAL A 76 62.03 -26.53 64.21
C VAL A 76 62.96 -27.72 64.51
N SER A 77 63.62 -28.27 63.50
CA SER A 77 64.44 -29.50 63.63
C SER A 77 65.83 -29.30 64.26
N GLY A 78 66.35 -28.08 64.37
CA GLY A 78 67.58 -27.76 65.13
C GLY A 78 68.93 -28.29 64.57
N GLU A 79 68.93 -29.18 63.59
CA GLU A 79 70.13 -29.79 63.00
C GLU A 79 70.41 -29.22 61.60
N ALA A 80 71.69 -28.89 61.33
CA ALA A 80 72.24 -28.34 60.07
C ALA A 80 72.07 -26.81 59.81
N LYS A 81 72.79 -25.98 60.59
CA LYS A 81 72.98 -24.53 60.32
C LYS A 81 73.42 -24.21 58.88
N ALA A 82 74.19 -25.10 58.24
CA ALA A 82 74.65 -24.92 56.87
C ALA A 82 73.51 -25.06 55.83
N GLU A 83 72.60 -26.01 56.02
CA GLU A 83 71.42 -26.20 55.15
C GLU A 83 70.39 -25.08 55.36
N LEU A 84 70.20 -24.63 56.61
CA LEU A 84 69.35 -23.47 56.92
C LEU A 84 69.83 -22.19 56.20
N SER A 85 71.14 -21.95 56.18
CA SER A 85 71.73 -20.81 55.45
C SER A 85 71.55 -20.90 53.93
N LYS A 86 71.56 -22.11 53.36
CA LYS A 86 71.33 -22.33 51.91
C LYS A 86 69.87 -22.07 51.54
N VAL A 87 68.92 -22.63 52.30
CA VAL A 87 67.48 -22.46 52.08
C VAL A 87 67.06 -21.01 52.29
N GLN A 88 67.64 -20.28 53.27
CA GLN A 88 67.45 -18.84 53.43
C GLN A 88 67.94 -18.03 52.23
N ALA A 89 69.08 -18.42 51.64
CA ALA A 89 69.61 -17.77 50.45
C ALA A 89 68.72 -18.05 49.22
N GLU A 90 68.20 -19.28 49.09
CA GLU A 90 67.26 -19.67 48.04
C GLU A 90 65.92 -18.93 48.17
N GLU A 91 65.37 -18.81 49.39
CA GLU A 91 64.15 -18.03 49.65
C GLU A 91 64.35 -16.55 49.27
N LYS A 92 65.49 -15.95 49.62
CA LYS A 92 65.81 -14.57 49.23
C LYS A 92 65.93 -14.41 47.71
N LYS A 93 66.48 -15.41 47.00
CA LYS A 93 66.54 -15.41 45.53
C LYS A 93 65.15 -15.52 44.92
N LEU A 94 64.33 -16.47 45.37
CA LEU A 94 62.95 -16.64 44.89
C LEU A 94 62.08 -15.40 45.18
N LYS A 95 62.25 -14.75 46.33
CA LYS A 95 61.59 -13.47 46.66
C LYS A 95 61.99 -12.34 45.71
N LYS A 96 63.25 -12.32 45.26
CA LYS A 96 63.72 -11.34 44.27
C LYS A 96 63.13 -11.64 42.89
N GLU A 97 63.11 -12.91 42.49
CA GLU A 97 62.49 -13.36 41.24
C GLU A 97 60.99 -13.04 41.20
N GLU A 98 60.25 -13.26 42.30
CA GLU A 98 58.83 -12.89 42.40
C GLU A 98 58.63 -11.40 42.16
N ARG A 99 59.41 -10.54 42.82
CA ARG A 99 59.34 -9.08 42.63
C ARG A 99 59.69 -8.64 41.21
N ASP A 100 60.63 -9.34 40.57
CA ASP A 100 60.98 -9.07 39.18
C ASP A 100 59.84 -9.50 38.22
N TRP A 101 59.15 -10.60 38.51
CA TRP A 101 57.95 -11.02 37.77
C TRP A 101 56.74 -10.09 37.99
N GLU A 102 56.52 -9.63 39.22
CA GLU A 102 55.46 -8.65 39.52
C GLU A 102 55.69 -7.33 38.78
N ARG A 103 56.94 -6.86 38.70
CA ARG A 103 57.29 -5.68 37.90
C ARG A 103 57.01 -5.87 36.41
N LYS A 104 57.33 -7.04 35.86
CA LYS A 104 57.01 -7.38 34.46
C LYS A 104 55.50 -7.43 34.22
N LEU A 105 54.72 -7.90 35.21
CA LEU A 105 53.25 -7.90 35.14
C LEU A 105 52.69 -6.47 35.19
N ASP A 106 53.25 -5.60 36.03
CA ASP A 106 52.87 -4.18 36.07
C ASP A 106 53.21 -3.45 34.77
N GLU A 107 54.36 -3.76 34.15
CA GLU A 107 54.74 -3.27 32.83
C GLU A 107 53.76 -3.76 31.75
N TYR A 108 53.42 -5.04 31.75
CA TYR A 108 52.40 -5.63 30.87
C TYR A 108 51.04 -4.93 31.00
N ASN A 109 50.56 -4.69 32.23
CA ASN A 109 49.29 -3.99 32.48
C ASN A 109 49.32 -2.52 32.02
N ARG A 110 50.51 -1.88 32.00
CA ARG A 110 50.67 -0.52 31.47
C ARG A 110 50.70 -0.51 29.95
N GLU A 111 51.28 -1.52 29.32
CA GLU A 111 51.23 -1.72 27.88
C GLU A 111 49.78 -1.99 27.44
N GLU A 112 49.03 -2.81 28.17
CA GLU A 112 47.62 -3.12 27.90
C GLU A 112 46.76 -1.84 27.85
N LYS A 113 46.93 -0.94 28.82
CA LYS A 113 46.21 0.34 28.86
C LYS A 113 46.55 1.31 27.74
N LYS A 114 47.70 1.12 27.09
CA LYS A 114 48.16 1.94 25.95
C LYS A 114 47.80 1.30 24.61
N MET A 115 47.26 0.08 24.61
CA MET A 115 46.91 -0.58 23.36
C MET A 115 45.82 0.20 22.65
N PRO A 116 45.91 0.34 21.31
CA PRO A 116 44.87 0.96 20.53
C PRO A 116 43.54 0.22 20.69
N TRP A 117 42.47 0.99 20.77
CA TRP A 117 41.11 0.51 20.65
C TRP A 117 40.86 -0.02 19.24
N ASN A 118 40.28 -1.20 19.13
CA ASN A 118 39.90 -1.82 17.86
C ASN A 118 38.58 -2.58 18.06
N VAL A 119 38.06 -3.20 17.00
CA VAL A 119 36.78 -3.93 17.04
C VAL A 119 36.72 -5.02 18.12
N ASP A 120 37.86 -5.60 18.52
CA ASP A 120 37.95 -6.67 19.52
C ASP A 120 38.08 -6.15 20.96
N THR A 121 38.52 -4.90 21.14
CA THR A 121 38.72 -4.30 22.48
C THR A 121 37.64 -3.27 22.83
N LEU A 122 37.05 -2.60 21.84
CA LEU A 122 36.03 -1.57 22.03
C LEU A 122 34.71 -2.12 22.58
N SER A 123 34.26 -3.26 22.05
CA SER A 123 32.95 -3.81 22.38
C SER A 123 32.91 -5.32 22.18
N ARG A 124 31.80 -5.94 22.58
CA ARG A 124 31.49 -7.34 22.33
C ARG A 124 30.09 -7.43 21.76
N ASP A 125 29.78 -8.51 21.05
CA ASP A 125 28.42 -8.76 20.60
C ASP A 125 27.48 -8.94 21.81
N GLY A 126 26.74 -7.88 22.13
CA GLY A 126 25.78 -7.87 23.23
C GLY A 126 24.43 -8.45 22.85
N PHE A 127 24.03 -8.30 21.59
CA PHE A 127 22.76 -8.78 21.07
C PHE A 127 22.78 -8.84 19.54
N SER A 128 22.52 -10.03 19.01
CA SER A 128 22.39 -10.27 17.57
C SER A 128 21.09 -11.02 17.29
N LYS A 129 20.21 -10.40 16.50
CA LYS A 129 18.93 -10.99 16.06
C LYS A 129 18.69 -10.63 14.61
N SER A 130 18.61 -11.66 13.76
CA SER A 130 18.14 -11.52 12.38
C SER A 130 16.65 -11.81 12.29
N ILE A 131 15.96 -11.09 11.41
CA ILE A 131 14.56 -11.34 11.06
C ILE A 131 14.52 -11.33 9.53
N VAL A 132 14.14 -12.46 8.94
CA VAL A 132 13.85 -12.55 7.52
C VAL A 132 12.35 -12.44 7.35
N ASN A 133 11.88 -11.45 6.59
CA ASN A 133 10.46 -11.22 6.34
C ASN A 133 9.92 -12.22 5.29
N VAL A 134 9.87 -13.50 5.66
CA VAL A 134 9.19 -14.53 4.87
C VAL A 134 7.69 -14.32 5.04
N LYS A 135 7.04 -13.78 4.00
CA LYS A 135 5.60 -13.60 4.01
C LYS A 135 4.89 -14.95 3.88
N PRO A 136 3.76 -15.16 4.59
CA PRO A 136 2.93 -16.33 4.35
C PRO A 136 2.39 -16.29 2.91
N ASP A 137 2.13 -17.48 2.34
CA ASP A 137 1.48 -17.59 1.05
C ASP A 137 0.10 -16.90 1.11
N PRO A 138 -0.26 -16.09 0.09
CA PRO A 138 -1.55 -15.43 0.07
C PRO A 138 -2.65 -16.50 0.00
N SER A 139 -3.43 -16.64 1.08
CA SER A 139 -4.69 -17.38 1.06
C SER A 139 -5.66 -16.67 0.12
N GLU A 140 -6.42 -17.43 -0.67
CA GLU A 140 -7.46 -16.87 -1.52
C GLU A 140 -8.53 -16.17 -0.66
N GLU A 141 -8.58 -14.83 -0.73
CA GLU A 141 -9.63 -14.01 -0.09
C GLU A 141 -10.99 -14.37 -0.72
N THR A 142 -12.03 -14.48 0.11
CA THR A 142 -13.40 -14.72 -0.37
C THR A 142 -13.96 -13.49 -1.10
N GLU A 143 -14.95 -13.68 -1.98
CA GLU A 143 -15.57 -12.58 -2.73
C GLU A 143 -16.20 -11.51 -1.80
N GLU A 144 -16.80 -11.92 -0.67
CA GLU A 144 -17.36 -11.00 0.32
C GLU A 144 -16.27 -10.13 0.98
N GLU A 145 -15.11 -10.71 1.29
CA GLU A 145 -13.97 -9.97 1.85
C GLU A 145 -13.41 -8.96 0.85
N LYS A 146 -13.31 -9.34 -0.44
CA LYS A 146 -12.90 -8.43 -1.51
C LYS A 146 -13.86 -7.26 -1.67
N GLU A 147 -15.17 -7.49 -1.57
CA GLU A 147 -16.16 -6.41 -1.67
C GLU A 147 -16.07 -5.44 -0.47
N GLN A 148 -15.93 -5.96 0.75
CA GLN A 148 -15.76 -5.12 1.94
C GLN A 148 -14.46 -4.31 1.90
N LYS A 149 -13.37 -4.96 1.47
CA LYS A 149 -12.07 -4.32 1.24
C LYS A 149 -12.19 -3.22 0.18
N HIS A 150 -12.91 -3.47 -0.92
CA HIS A 150 -13.14 -2.48 -1.95
C HIS A 150 -13.90 -1.26 -1.41
N LYS A 151 -15.03 -1.46 -0.71
CA LYS A 151 -15.81 -0.37 -0.12
C LYS A 151 -14.98 0.49 0.83
N THR A 152 -14.34 -0.14 1.81
CA THR A 152 -13.51 0.56 2.81
C THR A 152 -12.29 1.24 2.18
N PHE A 153 -11.67 0.62 1.17
CA PHE A 153 -10.54 1.21 0.45
C PHE A 153 -10.95 2.45 -0.34
N VAL A 154 -12.06 2.39 -1.07
CA VAL A 154 -12.58 3.52 -1.85
C VAL A 154 -12.96 4.67 -0.93
N GLU A 155 -13.72 4.42 0.13
CA GLU A 155 -14.13 5.45 1.10
C GLU A 155 -12.92 6.16 1.72
N LYS A 156 -11.88 5.40 2.09
CA LYS A 156 -10.68 5.96 2.72
C LYS A 156 -9.82 6.77 1.75
N ASN A 157 -9.75 6.36 0.49
CA ASN A 157 -8.80 6.90 -0.50
C ASN A 157 -9.45 7.69 -1.64
N GLU A 158 -10.76 7.97 -1.57
CA GLU A 158 -11.54 8.56 -2.65
C GLU A 158 -10.89 9.80 -3.28
N LYS A 159 -10.44 10.75 -2.44
CA LYS A 159 -9.76 11.97 -2.90
C LYS A 159 -8.47 11.65 -3.66
N GLN A 160 -7.72 10.66 -3.19
CA GLN A 160 -6.47 10.25 -3.80
C GLN A 160 -6.68 9.52 -5.12
N LEU A 161 -7.73 8.71 -5.21
CA LEU A 161 -8.15 8.00 -6.42
C LEU A 161 -8.58 9.00 -7.50
N LYS A 162 -9.45 9.97 -7.14
CA LYS A 162 -9.85 11.06 -8.02
C LYS A 162 -8.64 11.87 -8.49
N HIS A 163 -7.72 12.22 -7.59
CA HIS A 163 -6.51 12.96 -7.95
C HIS A 163 -5.66 12.21 -8.98
N PHE A 164 -5.40 10.91 -8.76
CA PHE A 164 -4.68 10.09 -9.74
C PHE A 164 -5.39 10.07 -11.09
N GLY A 165 -6.71 9.89 -11.11
CA GLY A 165 -7.53 9.91 -12.33
C GLY A 165 -7.43 11.21 -13.13
N MET A 166 -7.12 12.33 -12.49
CA MET A 166 -7.00 13.64 -13.16
C MET A 166 -5.59 13.92 -13.70
N LEU A 167 -4.58 13.09 -13.40
CA LEU A 167 -3.22 13.28 -13.92
C LEU A 167 -3.12 12.90 -15.40
N ARG A 168 -2.10 13.42 -16.10
CA ARG A 168 -1.79 13.03 -17.49
C ARG A 168 -0.33 12.66 -17.70
N ARG A 169 0.57 13.52 -17.23
CA ARG A 169 1.99 13.39 -17.49
C ARG A 169 2.53 12.15 -16.80
N TRP A 170 3.34 11.38 -17.54
CA TRP A 170 3.94 10.14 -17.03
C TRP A 170 4.75 10.34 -15.76
N ASP A 171 5.50 11.44 -15.66
CA ASP A 171 6.30 11.77 -14.48
C ASP A 171 5.44 12.05 -13.25
N ASP A 172 4.34 12.78 -13.44
CA ASP A 172 3.41 13.15 -12.36
C ASP A 172 2.68 11.91 -11.86
N SER A 173 2.15 11.07 -12.76
CA SER A 173 1.51 9.80 -12.40
C SER A 173 2.49 8.85 -11.68
N GLN A 174 3.73 8.73 -12.17
CA GLN A 174 4.75 7.88 -11.55
C GLN A 174 5.16 8.38 -10.15
N LYS A 175 5.33 9.70 -10.00
CA LYS A 175 5.64 10.32 -8.71
C LYS A 175 4.48 10.13 -7.73
N TYR A 176 3.26 10.39 -8.17
CA TYR A 176 2.08 10.28 -7.32
C TYR A 176 1.85 8.85 -6.81
N LEU A 177 2.04 7.83 -7.65
CA LEU A 177 2.00 6.42 -7.24
C LEU A 177 3.21 6.01 -6.38
N SER A 178 4.35 6.72 -6.51
CA SER A 178 5.50 6.52 -5.61
C SER A 178 5.23 7.06 -4.22
N ASP A 179 4.56 8.20 -4.12
CA ASP A 179 4.16 8.82 -2.86
C ASP A 179 2.95 8.09 -2.23
N ASN A 180 2.14 7.43 -3.06
CA ASN A 180 0.96 6.66 -2.64
C ASN A 180 0.94 5.22 -3.21
N PRO A 181 1.85 4.32 -2.78
CA PRO A 181 1.96 2.98 -3.36
C PRO A 181 0.72 2.10 -3.13
N HIS A 182 -0.08 2.39 -2.10
CA HIS A 182 -1.29 1.62 -1.79
C HIS A 182 -2.37 1.76 -2.87
N LEU A 183 -2.33 2.82 -3.70
CA LEU A 183 -3.25 3.02 -4.81
C LEU A 183 -2.97 2.09 -6.00
N VAL A 184 -1.81 1.42 -6.03
CA VAL A 184 -1.48 0.47 -7.09
C VAL A 184 -2.11 -0.89 -6.75
N CYS A 185 -3.38 -1.04 -7.08
CA CYS A 185 -4.18 -2.25 -6.84
C CYS A 185 -5.42 -2.32 -7.77
N GLU A 186 -6.11 -3.47 -7.79
CA GLU A 186 -7.27 -3.70 -8.65
C GLU A 186 -8.46 -2.82 -8.27
N GLU A 187 -8.62 -2.52 -6.98
CA GLU A 187 -9.70 -1.68 -6.46
C GLU A 187 -9.66 -0.27 -7.04
N THR A 188 -8.46 0.29 -7.22
CA THR A 188 -8.28 1.59 -7.87
C THR A 188 -8.73 1.55 -9.32
N ALA A 189 -8.35 0.52 -10.08
CA ALA A 189 -8.78 0.38 -11.47
C ALA A 189 -10.32 0.28 -11.56
N ASN A 190 -10.94 -0.53 -10.71
CA ASN A 190 -12.39 -0.71 -10.67
C ASN A 190 -13.13 0.60 -10.36
N TYR A 191 -12.64 1.34 -9.36
CA TYR A 191 -13.20 2.64 -8.99
C TYR A 191 -13.12 3.64 -10.16
N LEU A 192 -11.98 3.73 -10.84
CA LEU A 192 -11.80 4.65 -11.97
C LEU A 192 -12.71 4.28 -13.15
N VAL A 193 -12.95 2.98 -13.39
CA VAL A 193 -13.92 2.54 -14.42
C VAL A 193 -15.33 3.03 -14.09
N ILE A 194 -15.77 2.90 -12.84
CA ILE A 194 -17.10 3.37 -12.40
C ILE A 194 -17.18 4.89 -12.56
N MET A 195 -16.14 5.60 -12.11
CA MET A 195 -16.03 7.05 -12.25
C MET A 195 -16.13 7.49 -13.72
N CYS A 196 -15.52 6.78 -14.67
CA CYS A 196 -15.67 7.07 -16.10
C CYS A 196 -17.12 6.95 -16.57
N ILE A 197 -17.85 5.93 -16.11
CA ILE A 197 -19.26 5.73 -16.51
C ILE A 197 -20.13 6.83 -15.89
N ASP A 198 -19.93 7.18 -14.62
CA ASP A 198 -20.69 8.26 -13.97
C ASP A 198 -20.45 9.60 -14.66
N LEU A 199 -19.20 9.92 -15.00
CA LEU A 199 -18.86 11.14 -15.74
C LEU A 199 -19.49 11.19 -17.13
N GLU A 200 -19.60 10.05 -17.82
CA GLU A 200 -20.24 9.96 -19.13
C GLU A 200 -21.77 10.14 -19.02
N VAL A 201 -22.39 9.60 -17.97
CA VAL A 201 -23.82 9.82 -17.67
C VAL A 201 -24.09 11.28 -17.29
N GLU A 202 -23.15 11.94 -16.60
CA GLU A 202 -23.20 13.37 -16.26
C GLU A 202 -22.82 14.30 -17.44
N GLU A 203 -22.65 13.78 -18.67
CA GLU A 203 -22.24 14.54 -19.87
C GLU A 203 -20.87 15.23 -19.78
N LYS A 204 -20.01 14.82 -18.84
CA LYS A 204 -18.65 15.36 -18.64
C LYS A 204 -17.61 14.61 -19.48
N HIS A 205 -17.82 14.56 -20.78
CA HIS A 205 -17.02 13.76 -21.73
C HIS A 205 -15.52 14.04 -21.66
N ALA A 206 -15.10 15.32 -21.60
CA ALA A 206 -13.69 15.68 -21.57
C ALA A 206 -12.98 15.16 -20.31
N LEU A 207 -13.67 15.17 -19.16
CA LEU A 207 -13.12 14.64 -17.91
C LEU A 207 -13.13 13.10 -17.92
N MET A 208 -14.15 12.47 -18.51
CA MET A 208 -14.18 11.02 -18.71
C MET A 208 -12.97 10.54 -19.51
N GLU A 209 -12.61 11.22 -20.61
CA GLU A 209 -11.44 10.82 -21.41
C GLU A 209 -10.11 10.95 -20.66
N GLN A 210 -10.00 11.95 -19.79
CA GLN A 210 -8.84 12.13 -18.93
C GLN A 210 -8.71 11.00 -17.90
N VAL A 211 -9.82 10.67 -17.23
CA VAL A 211 -9.86 9.58 -16.25
C VAL A 211 -9.64 8.23 -16.93
N ALA A 212 -10.23 8.02 -18.11
CA ALA A 212 -10.06 6.81 -18.92
C ALA A 212 -8.60 6.52 -19.23
N HIS A 213 -7.81 7.55 -19.55
CA HIS A 213 -6.37 7.38 -19.74
C HIS A 213 -5.70 6.80 -18.49
N GLN A 214 -5.93 7.38 -17.32
CA GLN A 214 -5.33 6.89 -16.06
C GLN A 214 -5.87 5.52 -15.64
N THR A 215 -7.11 5.19 -15.99
CA THR A 215 -7.67 3.85 -15.82
C THR A 215 -6.86 2.81 -16.58
N ILE A 216 -6.55 3.08 -17.86
CA ILE A 216 -5.75 2.18 -18.70
C ILE A 216 -4.30 2.10 -18.22
N VAL A 217 -3.73 3.21 -17.75
CA VAL A 217 -2.42 3.20 -17.06
C VAL A 217 -2.41 2.21 -15.89
N MET A 218 -3.42 2.26 -15.02
CA MET A 218 -3.50 1.34 -13.89
C MET A 218 -3.70 -0.11 -14.35
N GLN A 219 -4.54 -0.35 -15.36
CA GLN A 219 -4.78 -1.69 -15.91
C GLN A 219 -3.49 -2.30 -16.49
N PHE A 220 -2.72 -1.54 -17.27
CA PHE A 220 -1.45 -2.00 -17.82
C PHE A 220 -0.39 -2.27 -16.75
N ILE A 221 -0.38 -1.48 -15.66
CA ILE A 221 0.48 -1.77 -14.49
C ILE A 221 0.12 -3.12 -13.87
N LEU A 222 -1.17 -3.38 -13.67
CA LEU A 222 -1.68 -4.63 -13.10
C LEU A 222 -1.43 -5.81 -14.04
N GLU A 223 -1.59 -5.64 -15.34
CA GLU A 223 -1.32 -6.66 -16.35
C GLU A 223 0.17 -7.02 -16.38
N LEU A 224 1.05 -6.01 -16.40
CA LEU A 224 2.50 -6.22 -16.32
C LEU A 224 2.89 -6.99 -15.05
N ALA A 225 2.27 -6.65 -13.91
CA ALA A 225 2.48 -7.34 -12.65
C ALA A 225 2.07 -8.82 -12.71
N LYS A 226 0.90 -9.11 -13.30
CA LYS A 226 0.40 -10.47 -13.52
C LYS A 226 1.34 -11.26 -14.43
N SER A 227 1.82 -10.68 -15.53
CA SER A 227 2.78 -11.33 -16.43
C SER A 227 4.11 -11.65 -15.75
N LEU A 228 4.58 -10.77 -14.87
CA LEU A 228 5.83 -10.95 -14.12
C LEU A 228 5.68 -11.78 -12.84
N LYS A 229 4.44 -12.10 -12.44
CA LYS A 229 4.11 -12.74 -11.15
C LYS A 229 4.70 -11.98 -9.96
N LEU A 230 4.65 -10.66 -10.03
CA LEU A 230 5.12 -9.75 -8.99
C LEU A 230 3.95 -8.94 -8.42
N ASP A 231 4.11 -8.45 -7.20
CA ASP A 231 3.19 -7.45 -6.65
C ASP A 231 3.26 -6.17 -7.52
N PRO A 232 2.12 -5.61 -7.95
CA PRO A 232 2.10 -4.45 -8.84
C PRO A 232 2.78 -3.21 -8.24
N ARG A 233 2.80 -3.09 -6.91
CA ARG A 233 3.50 -2.03 -6.17
C ARG A 233 5.03 -2.14 -6.31
N GLY A 234 5.53 -3.32 -6.61
CA GLY A 234 6.95 -3.58 -6.86
C GLY A 234 7.39 -3.27 -8.30
N CYS A 235 6.48 -3.28 -9.27
CA CYS A 235 6.83 -3.18 -10.69
C CYS A 235 6.22 -2.00 -11.45
N PHE A 236 5.31 -1.21 -10.86
CA PHE A 236 4.66 -0.09 -11.57
C PHE A 236 5.65 0.91 -12.20
N ARG A 237 6.81 1.14 -11.58
CA ARG A 237 7.85 2.03 -12.15
C ARG A 237 8.42 1.50 -13.46
N GLN A 238 8.46 0.17 -13.65
CA GLN A 238 8.92 -0.44 -14.88
C GLN A 238 7.93 -0.19 -16.03
N PHE A 239 6.63 -0.13 -15.76
CA PHE A 239 5.64 0.29 -16.75
C PHE A 239 5.96 1.71 -17.25
N PHE A 240 6.17 2.67 -16.34
CA PHE A 240 6.48 4.05 -16.73
C PHE A 240 7.83 4.17 -17.45
N ALA A 241 8.82 3.35 -17.08
CA ALA A 241 10.09 3.30 -17.82
C ALA A 241 9.86 2.78 -19.25
N LYS A 242 9.08 1.71 -19.41
CA LYS A 242 8.75 1.13 -20.72
C LYS A 242 7.95 2.09 -21.60
N ILE A 243 6.86 2.66 -21.11
CA ILE A 243 5.98 3.53 -21.92
C ILE A 243 6.70 4.79 -22.41
N LYS A 244 7.67 5.32 -21.65
CA LYS A 244 8.47 6.49 -22.03
C LYS A 244 9.51 6.19 -23.12
N THR A 245 10.02 4.97 -23.18
CA THR A 245 11.02 4.53 -24.17
C THR A 245 10.43 3.54 -25.17
N ALA A 246 9.11 3.44 -25.23
CA ALA A 246 8.40 2.45 -26.04
C ALA A 246 8.42 2.84 -27.51
N ASP A 247 8.60 1.83 -28.36
CA ASP A 247 8.43 1.97 -29.82
C ASP A 247 6.99 2.37 -30.16
N GLN A 248 6.82 2.99 -31.33
CA GLN A 248 5.54 3.50 -31.80
C GLN A 248 4.43 2.44 -31.74
N GLN A 249 4.73 1.18 -32.10
CA GLN A 249 3.78 0.07 -32.04
C GLN A 249 3.17 -0.15 -30.65
N TYR A 250 3.96 0.03 -29.59
CA TYR A 250 3.47 -0.16 -28.22
C TYR A 250 2.64 1.04 -27.74
N GLN A 251 2.98 2.25 -28.20
CA GLN A 251 2.16 3.43 -27.95
C GLN A 251 0.82 3.35 -28.71
N ASP A 252 0.84 2.86 -29.94
CA ASP A 252 -0.36 2.64 -30.75
C ASP A 252 -1.27 1.60 -30.09
N ALA A 253 -0.72 0.46 -29.64
CA ALA A 253 -1.48 -0.54 -28.90
C ALA A 253 -2.11 0.01 -27.60
N PHE A 254 -1.38 0.86 -26.87
CA PHE A 254 -1.93 1.54 -25.68
C PHE A 254 -3.09 2.48 -26.05
N ASN A 255 -2.95 3.25 -27.14
CA ASN A 255 -3.99 4.16 -27.60
C ASN A 255 -5.22 3.41 -28.14
N ASP A 256 -5.03 2.29 -28.84
CA ASP A 256 -6.11 1.44 -29.35
C ASP A 256 -6.94 0.83 -28.20
N GLU A 257 -6.26 0.38 -27.13
CA GLU A 257 -6.93 -0.09 -25.90
C GLU A 257 -7.68 1.05 -25.18
N LEU A 258 -7.09 2.24 -25.16
CA LEU A 258 -7.74 3.43 -24.59
C LEU A 258 -9.01 3.82 -25.34
N GLU A 259 -8.97 3.87 -26.66
CA GLU A 259 -10.16 4.17 -27.47
C GLU A 259 -11.21 3.07 -27.36
N SER A 260 -10.79 1.81 -27.40
CA SER A 260 -11.68 0.66 -27.18
C SER A 260 -12.34 0.72 -25.79
N PHE A 261 -11.61 1.18 -24.77
CA PHE A 261 -12.16 1.38 -23.44
C PHE A 261 -13.16 2.54 -23.38
N LYS A 262 -12.87 3.68 -24.01
CA LYS A 262 -13.81 4.81 -24.10
C LYS A 262 -15.13 4.40 -24.76
N GLU A 263 -15.07 3.63 -25.84
CA GLU A 263 -16.28 3.10 -26.50
C GLU A 263 -17.09 2.17 -25.58
N ARG A 264 -16.42 1.31 -24.82
CA ARG A 264 -17.10 0.47 -23.80
C ARG A 264 -17.75 1.30 -22.71
N VAL A 265 -17.11 2.39 -22.26
CA VAL A 265 -17.69 3.32 -21.27
C VAL A 265 -18.93 4.00 -21.83
N ARG A 266 -18.85 4.56 -23.04
CA ARG A 266 -19.98 5.18 -23.76
C ARG A 266 -21.15 4.21 -23.89
N GLY A 267 -20.88 2.96 -24.28
CA GLY A 267 -21.91 1.92 -24.37
C GLY A 267 -22.58 1.61 -23.02
N ARG A 268 -21.80 1.49 -21.94
CA ARG A 268 -22.34 1.24 -20.59
C ARG A 268 -23.14 2.44 -20.04
N ALA A 269 -22.71 3.66 -20.34
CA ALA A 269 -23.44 4.87 -19.96
C ALA A 269 -24.79 4.94 -20.67
N LYS A 270 -24.85 4.67 -21.99
CA LYS A 270 -26.11 4.57 -22.74
C LYS A 270 -27.08 3.57 -22.13
N ILE A 271 -26.61 2.37 -21.79
CA ILE A 271 -27.45 1.34 -21.14
C ILE A 271 -28.01 1.83 -19.81
N ARG A 272 -27.22 2.56 -19.00
CA ARG A 272 -27.70 3.14 -17.73
C ARG A 272 -28.75 4.22 -17.94
N ILE A 273 -28.56 5.08 -18.94
CA ILE A 273 -29.51 6.14 -19.30
C ILE A 273 -30.81 5.51 -19.82
N GLU A 274 -30.73 4.57 -20.75
CA GLU A 274 -31.89 3.84 -21.30
C GLU A 274 -32.68 3.13 -20.19
N LYS A 275 -31.99 2.53 -19.22
CA LYS A 275 -32.64 1.91 -18.06
C LYS A 275 -33.41 2.93 -17.22
N ALA A 276 -32.80 4.08 -16.93
CA ALA A 276 -33.45 5.15 -16.17
C ALA A 276 -34.64 5.76 -16.91
N ILE A 277 -34.53 5.95 -18.24
CA ILE A 277 -35.63 6.41 -19.09
C ILE A 277 -36.78 5.39 -19.06
N LYS A 278 -36.48 4.10 -19.21
CA LYS A 278 -37.50 3.05 -19.17
C LYS A 278 -38.20 2.95 -17.81
N GLU A 279 -37.45 3.07 -16.70
CA GLU A 279 -38.02 3.11 -15.35
C GLU A 279 -38.95 4.33 -15.19
N TYR A 280 -38.55 5.50 -15.70
CA TYR A 280 -39.39 6.69 -15.72
C TYR A 280 -40.64 6.54 -16.60
N GLU A 281 -40.51 5.94 -17.79
CA GLU A 281 -41.64 5.62 -18.67
C GLU A 281 -42.61 4.62 -18.03
N GLU A 282 -42.10 3.62 -17.32
CA GLU A 282 -42.92 2.67 -16.55
C GLU A 282 -43.63 3.36 -15.39
N GLU A 283 -42.98 4.27 -14.67
CA GLU A 283 -43.62 5.08 -13.61
C GLU A 283 -44.71 6.00 -14.17
N GLU A 284 -44.45 6.68 -15.28
CA GLU A 284 -45.45 7.50 -15.98
C GLU A 284 -46.61 6.66 -16.51
N ARG A 285 -46.31 5.46 -17.05
CA ARG A 285 -47.32 4.50 -17.47
C ARG A 285 -48.20 4.09 -16.29
N GLN A 286 -47.60 3.78 -15.12
CA GLN A 286 -48.32 3.46 -13.89
C GLN A 286 -49.23 4.61 -13.42
N LYS A 287 -48.77 5.87 -13.49
CA LYS A 287 -49.59 7.03 -13.14
C LYS A 287 -50.77 7.25 -14.09
N ARG A 288 -50.65 6.82 -15.35
CA ARG A 288 -51.70 6.93 -16.38
C ARG A 288 -52.64 5.72 -16.43
N MET A 289 -52.44 4.72 -15.59
CA MET A 289 -53.30 3.53 -15.55
C MET A 289 -54.73 3.90 -15.14
N GLY A 290 -55.70 3.37 -15.89
CA GLY A 290 -57.12 3.50 -15.56
C GLY A 290 -57.52 2.71 -14.30
N PRO A 291 -58.75 2.88 -13.81
CA PRO A 291 -59.25 2.31 -12.55
C PRO A 291 -59.21 0.77 -12.48
N GLY A 292 -59.13 0.08 -13.62
CA GLY A 292 -58.97 -1.37 -13.74
C GLY A 292 -57.56 -1.83 -14.09
N GLY A 293 -56.56 -0.94 -14.01
CA GLY A 293 -55.15 -1.27 -14.28
C GLY A 293 -54.86 -1.52 -15.75
N LEU A 294 -55.60 -0.86 -16.66
CA LEU A 294 -55.32 -0.87 -18.10
C LEU A 294 -54.89 0.53 -18.53
N ASP A 295 -53.92 0.61 -19.44
CA ASP A 295 -53.48 1.87 -20.03
C ASP A 295 -54.52 2.36 -21.08
N PRO A 296 -55.06 3.58 -20.95
CA PRO A 296 -55.97 4.18 -21.94
C PRO A 296 -55.41 4.18 -23.37
N ALA A 297 -54.12 4.44 -23.55
CA ALA A 297 -53.51 4.51 -24.88
C ALA A 297 -53.44 3.13 -25.54
N GLU A 298 -53.01 2.10 -24.79
CA GLU A 298 -52.91 0.72 -25.28
C GLU A 298 -54.29 0.13 -25.57
N VAL A 299 -55.29 0.44 -24.74
CA VAL A 299 -56.66 0.00 -25.00
C VAL A 299 -57.17 0.65 -26.28
N TYR A 300 -57.02 1.96 -26.46
CA TYR A 300 -57.47 2.66 -27.67
C TYR A 300 -56.82 2.11 -28.96
N GLU A 301 -55.51 1.89 -28.97
CA GLU A 301 -54.81 1.32 -30.15
C GLU A 301 -55.27 -0.11 -30.49
N SER A 302 -55.70 -0.87 -29.48
CA SER A 302 -56.20 -2.25 -29.66
C SER A 302 -57.70 -2.34 -30.01
N LEU A 303 -58.43 -1.21 -30.04
CA LEU A 303 -59.83 -1.18 -30.42
C LEU A 303 -60.01 -1.33 -31.94
N PRO A 304 -61.16 -1.86 -32.40
CA PRO A 304 -61.49 -1.86 -33.81
C PRO A 304 -61.51 -0.44 -34.40
N PRO A 305 -61.11 -0.23 -35.67
CA PRO A 305 -61.05 1.09 -36.28
C PRO A 305 -62.40 1.84 -36.27
N GLU A 306 -63.51 1.11 -36.29
CA GLU A 306 -64.86 1.68 -36.17
C GLU A 306 -65.11 2.25 -34.77
N MET A 307 -64.65 1.57 -33.72
CA MET A 307 -64.74 2.09 -32.35
C MET A 307 -63.74 3.23 -32.09
N GLN A 308 -62.53 3.16 -32.64
CA GLN A 308 -61.54 4.25 -32.55
C GLN A 308 -62.12 5.55 -33.12
N LYS A 309 -62.75 5.50 -34.30
CA LYS A 309 -63.45 6.64 -34.90
C LYS A 309 -64.59 7.17 -34.03
N CYS A 310 -65.34 6.30 -33.34
CA CYS A 310 -66.37 6.75 -32.40
C CYS A 310 -65.78 7.56 -31.23
N PHE A 311 -64.60 7.19 -30.73
CA PHE A 311 -63.90 7.95 -29.69
C PHE A 311 -63.26 9.25 -30.24
N ASP A 312 -62.76 9.25 -31.48
CA ASP A 312 -62.21 10.43 -32.15
C ASP A 312 -63.26 11.51 -32.41
N GLU A 313 -64.42 11.08 -32.93
CA GLU A 313 -65.55 11.95 -33.26
C GLU A 313 -66.41 12.27 -32.02
N LYS A 314 -66.12 11.63 -30.88
CA LYS A 314 -66.87 11.73 -29.61
C LYS A 314 -68.38 11.48 -29.78
N ASP A 315 -68.73 10.57 -30.69
CA ASP A 315 -70.12 10.24 -31.01
C ASP A 315 -70.59 8.99 -30.25
N ILE A 316 -71.40 9.22 -29.21
CA ILE A 316 -71.98 8.17 -28.37
C ILE A 316 -73.00 7.32 -29.14
N GLN A 317 -73.72 7.90 -30.10
CA GLN A 317 -74.70 7.18 -30.91
C GLN A 317 -74.00 6.26 -31.91
N MET A 318 -72.93 6.74 -32.53
CA MET A 318 -72.11 5.91 -33.42
C MET A 318 -71.46 4.74 -32.67
N LEU A 319 -71.01 4.97 -31.43
CA LEU A 319 -70.49 3.89 -30.57
C LEU A 319 -71.56 2.84 -30.25
N GLN A 320 -72.80 3.25 -29.93
CA GLN A 320 -73.92 2.33 -29.67
C GLN A 320 -74.32 1.51 -30.90
N ASP A 321 -74.28 2.12 -32.09
CA ASP A 321 -74.57 1.46 -33.36
C ASP A 321 -73.50 0.43 -33.73
N VAL A 322 -72.22 0.75 -33.52
CA VAL A 322 -71.09 -0.17 -33.74
C VAL A 322 -71.16 -1.35 -32.76
N ILE A 323 -71.47 -1.08 -31.49
CA ILE A 323 -71.66 -2.12 -30.46
C ILE A 323 -72.83 -3.05 -30.78
N SER A 324 -73.92 -2.52 -31.32
CA SER A 324 -75.12 -3.31 -31.67
C SER A 324 -74.93 -4.18 -32.92
N LYS A 325 -73.96 -3.85 -33.77
CA LYS A 325 -73.61 -4.61 -34.99
C LYS A 325 -72.53 -5.68 -34.74
N MET A 326 -71.79 -5.57 -33.64
CA MET A 326 -70.73 -6.49 -33.25
C MET A 326 -71.28 -7.72 -32.51
N ASP A 327 -70.51 -8.81 -32.46
CA ASP A 327 -70.88 -9.95 -31.63
C ASP A 327 -71.03 -9.54 -30.15
N PRO A 328 -72.11 -9.93 -29.46
CA PRO A 328 -72.36 -9.52 -28.07
C PRO A 328 -71.23 -9.87 -27.09
N THR A 329 -70.45 -10.91 -27.36
CA THR A 329 -69.32 -11.30 -26.50
C THR A 329 -68.09 -10.41 -26.72
N GLU A 330 -67.81 -10.03 -27.96
CA GLU A 330 -66.72 -9.12 -28.33
C GLU A 330 -67.01 -7.68 -27.89
N ALA A 331 -68.23 -7.20 -28.10
CA ALA A 331 -68.68 -5.88 -27.65
C ALA A 331 -68.54 -5.71 -26.13
N LYS A 332 -68.93 -6.73 -25.35
CA LYS A 332 -68.80 -6.72 -23.89
C LYS A 332 -67.33 -6.72 -23.44
N LEU A 333 -66.46 -7.45 -24.16
CA LEU A 333 -65.03 -7.50 -23.89
C LEU A 333 -64.37 -6.12 -24.13
N HIS A 334 -64.61 -5.50 -25.28
CA HIS A 334 -64.04 -4.19 -25.61
C HIS A 334 -64.59 -3.09 -24.70
N MET A 335 -65.90 -3.07 -24.43
CA MET A 335 -66.51 -2.07 -23.55
C MET A 335 -65.99 -2.17 -22.11
N LYS A 336 -65.82 -3.39 -21.59
CA LYS A 336 -65.21 -3.59 -20.27
C LYS A 336 -63.79 -3.04 -20.22
N ARG A 337 -62.99 -3.27 -21.27
CA ARG A 337 -61.62 -2.73 -21.38
C ARG A 337 -61.61 -1.21 -21.47
N CYS A 338 -62.57 -0.59 -22.16
CA CYS A 338 -62.71 0.88 -22.19
C CYS A 338 -63.05 1.47 -20.81
N ILE A 339 -63.83 0.75 -19.99
CA ILE A 339 -64.16 1.17 -18.63
C ILE A 339 -62.96 0.97 -17.69
N ASP A 340 -62.32 -0.20 -17.76
CA ASP A 340 -61.19 -0.56 -16.91
C ASP A 340 -59.94 0.30 -17.22
N SER A 341 -59.82 0.84 -18.43
CA SER A 341 -58.79 1.82 -18.80
C SER A 341 -59.18 3.28 -18.57
N GLY A 342 -60.44 3.57 -18.22
CA GLY A 342 -60.93 4.93 -18.03
C GLY A 342 -61.25 5.71 -19.31
N LEU A 343 -61.14 5.07 -20.49
CA LEU A 343 -61.59 5.61 -21.79
C LEU A 343 -63.11 5.89 -21.83
N TRP A 344 -63.89 5.13 -21.06
CA TRP A 344 -65.35 5.29 -20.98
C TRP A 344 -65.84 5.19 -19.54
N VAL A 345 -66.52 6.23 -19.05
CA VAL A 345 -67.13 6.24 -17.71
C VAL A 345 -68.63 5.96 -17.84
N PRO A 346 -69.14 4.81 -17.35
CA PRO A 346 -70.57 4.52 -17.38
C PRO A 346 -71.37 5.56 -16.57
N ASN A 347 -72.37 6.18 -17.20
CA ASN A 347 -73.23 7.23 -16.62
C ASN A 347 -72.51 8.49 -16.11
N ALA A 348 -71.84 9.22 -17.01
CA ALA A 348 -71.32 10.57 -16.74
C ALA A 348 -72.35 11.61 -16.26
N LYS A 349 -73.66 11.34 -16.31
CA LYS A 349 -74.72 12.28 -15.90
C LYS A 349 -75.08 12.26 -14.41
N GLU A 350 -74.62 11.29 -13.61
CA GLU A 350 -74.85 11.27 -12.14
C GLU A 350 -73.62 11.65 -11.31
N ALA A 351 -72.42 11.72 -11.93
CA ALA A 351 -71.17 12.11 -11.26
C ALA A 351 -70.76 13.58 -11.48
N ALA A 352 -71.62 14.40 -12.11
CA ALA A 352 -71.39 15.84 -12.31
C ALA A 352 -71.76 16.68 -11.07
N GLY A 353 -71.36 16.22 -9.88
CA GLY A 353 -71.69 16.86 -8.60
C GLY A 353 -70.51 17.08 -7.65
N VAL A 354 -69.29 16.70 -8.05
CA VAL A 354 -68.08 17.04 -7.27
C VAL A 354 -67.04 17.59 -8.22
N GLU A 355 -67.06 18.90 -8.39
CA GLU A 355 -65.90 19.66 -8.85
C GLU A 355 -64.74 19.44 -7.87
N LYS A 356 -63.59 19.05 -8.41
CA LYS A 356 -62.31 19.57 -7.95
C LYS A 356 -61.58 20.08 -9.18
N GLU A 357 -61.68 21.39 -9.38
CA GLU A 357 -60.65 22.17 -10.04
C GLU A 357 -59.35 21.99 -9.25
N GLU A 358 -58.35 21.34 -9.83
CA GLU A 358 -56.96 21.64 -9.51
C GLU A 358 -56.28 22.01 -10.83
N GLU A 359 -56.17 23.32 -11.03
CA GLU A 359 -55.27 23.96 -11.99
C GLU A 359 -53.87 23.36 -11.85
N ALA A 360 -53.33 22.86 -12.96
CA ALA A 360 -51.90 22.60 -13.06
C ALA A 360 -51.16 23.96 -13.07
N THR A 361 -50.78 24.43 -11.89
CA THR A 361 -49.78 25.48 -11.74
C THR A 361 -48.46 24.96 -12.32
N TYR A 362 -48.00 25.59 -13.39
CA TYR A 362 -46.64 25.46 -13.88
C TYR A 362 -45.69 26.12 -12.87
N GLU A 363 -44.91 25.34 -12.12
CA GLU A 363 -43.70 25.86 -11.47
C GLU A 363 -42.61 25.97 -12.54
N GLU A 364 -42.41 27.20 -13.03
CA GLU A 364 -41.25 27.58 -13.81
C GLU A 364 -39.96 27.31 -13.01
N VAL A 365 -39.12 26.45 -13.57
CA VAL A 365 -37.72 26.30 -13.18
C VAL A 365 -37.04 27.65 -13.36
N LYS A 366 -36.62 28.27 -12.25
CA LYS A 366 -35.75 29.45 -12.25
C LYS A 366 -34.44 29.11 -12.97
N GLN A 367 -34.23 29.75 -14.11
CA GLN A 367 -32.90 29.92 -14.70
C GLN A 367 -32.11 30.91 -13.82
N GLU A 368 -31.04 30.42 -13.18
CA GLU A 368 -29.98 31.29 -12.69
C GLU A 368 -29.20 31.84 -13.89
N GLN A 369 -29.46 33.09 -14.27
CA GLN A 369 -28.48 33.92 -14.97
C GLN A 369 -27.87 34.88 -13.96
N GLY A 370 -26.55 34.77 -13.82
CA GLY A 370 -25.76 35.76 -13.09
C GLY A 370 -25.74 37.09 -13.83
N GLU A 371 -25.76 38.17 -13.06
CA GLU A 371 -25.19 39.45 -13.48
C GLU A 371 -24.30 39.99 -12.36
N ASP A 372 -23.03 40.09 -12.75
CA ASP A 372 -22.05 41.09 -12.36
C ASP A 372 -22.66 42.38 -11.79
N LYS A 373 -22.16 42.81 -10.61
CA LYS A 373 -22.05 44.24 -10.27
C LYS A 373 -20.76 44.50 -9.52
N THR A 374 -19.89 45.18 -10.26
CA THR A 374 -18.93 46.18 -9.83
C THR A 374 -19.45 47.04 -8.67
N GLU A 375 -18.71 47.06 -7.57
CA GLU A 375 -18.28 48.25 -6.83
C GLU A 375 -16.98 47.96 -6.08
#